data_AF-A0A958AUP6-F1
#
_entry.id   AF-A0A958AUP6-F1
#
_cell.length_a   1.000
_cell.length_b   1.000
_cell.length_c   1.000
_cell.angle_alpha   90.00
_cell.angle_beta   90.00
_cell.angle_gamma   90.00
#
_symmetry.space_group_name_H-M   'P 1'
#
loop_
_entity.id
_entity.type
_entity.pdbx_description
1 polymer ?
#
loop_
_entity_poly.entity_id
_entity_poly.type
_entity_poly.pdbx_seq_one_letter_code
_entity_poly.pdbx_strand_id
1 'polypeptide(L)'
;MTVLHRKLFGIYTLLLITTLACVTNTPVAQRATVRPTRTPLATFTNTPLPPTATPVPSATPTPIVTETPTDTPTPPPTDTPPPTEIPTDTPQPTSPPAAPPPTAPPPPTDTPEPTVAPAPVDVSPLATPTNTAVPGSPPGVYQPRETNSQANCAHLGVTGYVKDGDDGNDPRLPGVTIQVTGDEDGFRGPFLTTTNDKGEYGMVIGEYGSIPDRVEFVAEIIGEGVKTKDRPKWSFNDNCNDDDALQIMNIIWSKVE
;
A
#
# COMPACT_ATOMS: atom_id res chain seq x y z
N MET A 1 1.58 8.14 -76.42
CA MET A 1 1.03 9.26 -75.63
C MET A 1 0.41 8.84 -74.27
N THR A 2 0.57 7.60 -73.80
CA THR A 2 -0.08 7.09 -72.56
C THR A 2 0.82 7.04 -71.32
N VAL A 3 2.14 7.10 -71.48
CA VAL A 3 3.10 7.02 -70.36
C VAL A 3 3.32 8.38 -69.68
N LEU A 4 3.17 9.49 -70.43
CA LEU A 4 3.40 10.84 -69.90
C LEU A 4 2.27 11.31 -68.98
N HIS A 5 1.02 10.93 -69.26
CA HIS A 5 -0.14 11.27 -68.42
C HIS A 5 -0.12 10.58 -67.05
N ARG A 6 0.46 9.37 -66.96
CA ARG A 6 0.51 8.62 -65.69
C ARG A 6 1.52 9.22 -64.70
N LYS A 7 2.60 9.84 -65.20
CA LYS A 7 3.59 10.55 -64.35
C LYS A 7 3.11 11.94 -63.91
N LEU A 8 2.39 12.65 -64.77
CA LEU A 8 1.82 13.95 -64.42
C LEU A 8 0.71 13.83 -63.36
N PHE A 9 -0.13 12.80 -63.41
CA PHE A 9 -1.19 12.60 -62.42
C PHE A 9 -0.62 12.31 -61.03
N GLY A 10 0.42 11.46 -60.91
CA GLY A 10 1.04 11.13 -59.62
C GLY A 10 1.73 12.31 -58.93
N ILE A 11 2.35 13.21 -59.70
CA ILE A 11 2.97 14.43 -59.15
C ILE A 11 1.91 15.41 -58.65
N TYR A 12 0.78 15.52 -59.37
CA TYR A 12 -0.32 16.39 -58.95
C TYR A 12 -0.98 15.90 -57.66
N THR A 13 -1.17 14.59 -57.49
CA THR A 13 -1.74 14.02 -56.26
C THR A 13 -0.80 14.18 -55.06
N LEU A 14 0.51 14.04 -55.24
CA LEU A 14 1.50 14.23 -54.17
C LEU A 14 1.59 15.71 -53.73
N LEU A 15 1.49 16.65 -54.67
CA LEU A 15 1.44 18.09 -54.39
C LEU A 15 0.14 18.48 -53.65
N LEU A 16 -0.99 17.88 -53.99
CA LEU A 16 -2.27 18.14 -53.32
C LEU A 16 -2.28 17.66 -51.87
N ILE A 17 -1.68 16.49 -51.59
CA ILE A 17 -1.59 15.93 -50.23
C ILE A 17 -0.64 16.74 -49.35
N THR A 18 0.47 17.25 -49.89
CA THR A 18 1.43 18.06 -49.12
C THR A 18 0.90 19.45 -48.76
N THR A 19 0.03 20.06 -49.58
CA THR A 19 -0.59 21.34 -49.23
C THR A 19 -1.72 21.22 -48.19
N LEU A 20 -2.37 20.06 -48.08
CA LEU A 20 -3.50 19.87 -47.15
C LEU A 20 -3.06 19.65 -45.69
N ALA A 21 -1.80 19.25 -45.46
CA ALA A 21 -1.23 19.06 -44.13
C ALA A 21 -0.75 20.37 -43.47
N CYS A 22 -0.84 21.53 -44.15
CA CYS A 22 -0.31 22.79 -43.64
C CYS A 22 -1.36 23.71 -42.97
N VAL A 23 -2.66 23.39 -43.03
CA VAL A 23 -3.73 24.35 -42.69
C VAL A 23 -4.42 24.09 -41.35
N THR A 24 -4.09 23.04 -40.59
CA THR A 24 -4.80 22.72 -39.33
C THR A 24 -4.07 23.06 -38.03
N ASN A 25 -2.86 23.63 -38.08
CA ASN A 25 -2.16 24.12 -36.88
C ASN A 25 -2.31 25.64 -36.72
N THR A 26 -3.55 26.12 -36.54
CA THR A 26 -3.75 27.41 -35.87
C THR A 26 -3.48 27.22 -34.38
N PRO A 27 -2.40 27.79 -33.81
CA PRO A 27 -2.25 27.80 -32.36
C PRO A 27 -3.41 28.62 -31.78
N VAL A 28 -4.30 27.94 -31.06
CA VAL A 28 -5.27 28.62 -30.20
C VAL A 28 -4.46 29.49 -29.25
N ALA A 29 -4.58 30.81 -29.42
CA ALA A 29 -4.01 31.78 -28.50
C ALA A 29 -4.67 31.56 -27.14
N GLN A 30 -4.02 30.75 -26.28
CA GLN A 30 -4.40 30.58 -24.90
C GLN A 30 -4.32 31.96 -24.25
N ARG A 31 -5.51 32.51 -23.98
CA ARG A 31 -5.69 33.71 -23.18
C ARG A 31 -4.94 33.49 -21.88
N ALA A 32 -3.98 34.37 -21.56
CA ALA A 32 -3.24 34.31 -20.32
C ALA A 32 -4.23 34.39 -19.15
N THR A 33 -4.57 33.23 -18.58
CA THR A 33 -5.26 33.16 -17.29
C THR A 33 -4.29 33.67 -16.26
N VAL A 34 -4.76 34.62 -15.44
CA VAL A 34 -3.99 35.19 -14.34
C VAL A 34 -3.49 34.03 -13.49
N ARG A 35 -2.19 33.79 -13.50
CA ARG A 35 -1.57 32.74 -12.68
C ARG A 35 -1.93 33.05 -11.23
N PRO A 36 -2.63 32.17 -10.50
CA PRO A 36 -2.96 32.43 -9.12
C PRO A 36 -1.66 32.71 -8.37
N THR A 37 -1.59 33.89 -7.75
CA THR A 37 -0.46 34.27 -6.91
C THR A 37 -0.44 33.29 -5.75
N ARG A 38 0.63 32.49 -5.65
CA ARG A 38 0.81 31.58 -4.51
C ARG A 38 0.79 32.43 -3.24
N THR A 39 -0.27 32.32 -2.46
CA THR A 39 -0.32 32.86 -1.10
C THR A 39 0.88 32.29 -0.34
N PRO A 40 1.76 33.13 0.24
CA PRO A 40 2.90 32.64 1.00
C PRO A 40 2.38 31.73 2.12
N LEU A 41 2.92 30.51 2.17
CA LEU A 41 2.60 29.54 3.19
C LEU A 41 2.97 30.13 4.56
N ALA A 42 2.05 30.04 5.53
CA ALA A 42 2.28 30.54 6.87
C ALA A 42 3.61 30.00 7.41
N THR A 43 4.56 30.90 7.66
CA THR A 43 5.84 30.54 8.24
C THR A 43 5.62 30.30 9.72
N PHE A 44 5.45 29.05 10.12
CA PHE A 44 5.42 28.67 11.53
C PHE A 44 6.79 28.99 12.11
N THR A 45 6.83 30.05 12.91
CA THR A 45 8.03 30.42 13.65
C THR A 45 8.14 29.43 14.80
N ASN A 46 9.10 28.50 14.73
CA ASN A 46 9.41 27.60 15.83
C ASN A 46 9.79 28.43 17.04
N THR A 47 8.84 28.62 17.94
CA THR A 47 9.10 29.22 19.25
C THR A 47 9.92 28.19 20.02
N PRO A 48 11.14 28.50 20.47
CA PRO A 48 11.95 27.56 21.22
C PRO A 48 11.17 27.11 22.44
N LEU A 49 10.90 25.81 22.52
CA LEU A 49 10.30 25.20 23.70
C LEU A 49 11.23 25.46 24.90
N PRO A 50 10.67 25.80 26.08
CA PRO A 50 11.47 25.93 27.28
C PRO A 50 12.22 24.63 27.56
N PRO A 51 13.42 24.68 28.17
CA PRO A 51 14.19 23.49 28.48
C PRO A 51 13.35 22.53 29.31
N THR A 52 13.08 21.35 28.76
CA THR A 52 12.42 20.24 29.46
C THR A 52 13.24 19.93 30.71
N ALA A 53 12.60 19.94 31.88
CA ALA A 53 13.27 19.65 33.13
C ALA A 53 13.96 18.28 33.05
N THR A 54 15.26 18.26 33.38
CA THR A 54 16.04 17.03 33.43
C THR A 54 15.36 16.07 34.41
N PRO A 55 14.96 14.86 33.99
CA PRO A 55 14.33 13.91 34.88
C PRO A 55 15.30 13.60 36.02
N VAL A 56 14.83 13.82 37.25
CA VAL A 56 15.57 13.41 38.45
C VAL A 56 15.69 11.88 38.41
N PRO A 57 16.88 11.31 38.67
CA PRO A 57 17.03 9.86 38.70
C PRO A 57 16.03 9.26 39.68
N SER A 58 15.10 8.48 39.14
CA SER A 58 14.13 7.72 39.93
C SER A 58 14.90 6.70 40.77
N ALA A 59 14.55 6.58 42.04
CA ALA A 59 15.16 5.62 42.94
C ALA A 59 15.09 4.21 42.32
N THR A 60 16.25 3.54 42.27
CA THR A 60 16.35 2.16 41.82
C THR A 60 15.43 1.30 42.69
N PRO A 61 14.44 0.59 42.09
CA PRO A 61 13.55 -0.26 42.87
C PRO A 61 14.37 -1.31 43.60
N THR A 62 14.15 -1.44 44.90
CA THR A 62 14.75 -2.49 45.72
C THR A 62 14.27 -3.84 45.17
N PRO A 63 15.16 -4.82 44.95
CA PRO A 63 14.74 -6.13 44.47
C PRO A 63 13.74 -6.73 45.46
N ILE A 64 12.53 -6.99 44.97
CA ILE A 64 11.49 -7.69 45.71
C ILE A 64 11.93 -9.15 45.77
N VAL A 65 11.97 -9.73 46.97
CA VAL A 65 12.25 -11.15 47.16
C VAL A 65 11.15 -11.94 46.43
N THR A 66 11.52 -12.60 45.34
CA THR A 66 10.63 -13.50 44.63
C THR A 66 10.35 -14.69 45.55
N GLU A 67 9.11 -14.79 46.05
CA GLU A 67 8.64 -15.94 46.82
C GLU A 67 8.92 -17.22 46.04
N THR A 68 9.54 -18.19 46.70
CA THR A 68 9.84 -19.50 46.13
C THR A 68 8.52 -20.15 45.70
N PRO A 69 8.39 -20.64 44.45
CA PRO A 69 7.16 -21.26 43.99
C PRO A 69 6.77 -22.40 44.92
N THR A 70 5.56 -22.36 45.46
CA THR A 70 5.01 -23.41 46.29
C THR A 70 4.61 -24.57 45.40
N ASP A 71 4.91 -25.80 45.83
CA ASP A 71 4.53 -27.01 45.09
C ASP A 71 3.02 -27.02 44.83
N THR A 72 2.66 -26.89 43.55
CA THR A 72 1.27 -26.96 43.13
C THR A 72 0.83 -28.42 43.21
N PRO A 73 -0.26 -28.77 43.92
CA PRO A 73 -0.69 -30.15 44.02
C PRO A 73 -1.02 -30.69 42.63
N THR A 74 -0.41 -31.83 42.28
CA THR A 74 -0.72 -32.57 41.07
C THR A 74 -2.22 -32.90 41.09
N PRO A 75 -2.99 -32.54 40.04
CA PRO A 75 -4.40 -32.90 39.99
C PRO A 75 -4.57 -34.42 40.02
N PRO A 76 -5.65 -34.93 40.64
CA PRO A 76 -5.94 -36.35 40.61
C PRO A 76 -6.14 -36.83 39.16
N PRO A 77 -5.85 -38.10 38.87
CA PRO A 77 -6.10 -38.66 37.55
C PRO A 77 -7.56 -38.45 37.15
N THR A 78 -7.76 -37.92 35.94
CA THR A 78 -9.09 -37.75 35.37
C THR A 78 -9.64 -39.11 34.98
N ASP A 79 -10.89 -39.40 35.38
CA ASP A 79 -11.56 -40.66 35.02
C ASP A 79 -11.59 -40.84 33.49
N THR A 80 -11.23 -42.04 33.04
CA THR A 80 -11.33 -42.42 31.63
C THR A 80 -12.78 -42.31 31.17
N PRO A 81 -13.08 -41.55 30.11
CA PRO A 81 -14.46 -41.43 29.64
C PRO A 81 -15.02 -42.81 29.25
N PRO A 82 -16.32 -43.05 29.49
CA PRO A 82 -16.97 -44.27 29.06
C PRO A 82 -16.85 -44.43 27.54
N PRO A 83 -16.85 -45.67 27.02
CA PRO A 83 -16.77 -45.92 25.59
C PRO A 83 -17.88 -45.19 24.85
N THR A 84 -17.51 -44.41 23.85
CA THR A 84 -18.42 -43.71 22.94
C THR A 84 -19.32 -44.73 22.24
N GLU A 85 -20.64 -44.51 22.28
CA GLU A 85 -21.59 -45.39 21.60
C GLU A 85 -21.31 -45.49 20.10
N ILE A 86 -21.59 -46.67 19.56
CA ILE A 86 -21.41 -47.00 18.14
C ILE A 86 -22.37 -46.12 17.32
N PRO A 87 -21.91 -45.46 16.26
CA PRO A 87 -22.78 -44.63 15.43
C PRO A 87 -23.93 -45.46 14.86
N THR A 88 -25.15 -44.98 15.09
CA THR A 88 -26.38 -45.55 14.51
C THR A 88 -26.44 -45.21 13.02
N ASP A 89 -27.05 -46.11 12.24
CA ASP A 89 -27.17 -45.97 10.78
C ASP A 89 -27.72 -44.59 10.38
N THR A 90 -26.94 -43.90 9.56
CA THR A 90 -27.32 -42.60 9.00
C THR A 90 -28.55 -42.80 8.10
N PRO A 91 -29.67 -42.09 8.33
CA PRO A 91 -30.86 -42.25 7.50
C PRO A 91 -30.53 -41.92 6.05
N GLN A 92 -31.02 -42.77 5.14
CA GLN A 92 -30.85 -42.58 3.71
C GLN A 92 -31.42 -41.22 3.29
N PRO A 93 -30.68 -40.41 2.50
CA PRO A 93 -31.13 -39.10 2.07
C PRO A 93 -32.47 -39.20 1.34
N THR A 94 -33.45 -38.45 1.85
CA THR A 94 -34.78 -38.34 1.22
C THR A 94 -34.64 -37.56 -0.08
N SER A 95 -35.33 -38.00 -1.14
CA SER A 95 -35.25 -37.35 -2.45
C SER A 95 -35.63 -35.86 -2.35
N PRO A 96 -34.90 -34.95 -3.01
CA PRO A 96 -35.21 -33.53 -3.02
C PRO A 96 -36.65 -33.29 -3.46
N PRO A 97 -37.38 -32.36 -2.83
CA PRO A 97 -38.69 -31.94 -3.30
C PRO A 97 -38.62 -31.47 -4.76
N ALA A 98 -39.64 -31.79 -5.54
CA ALA A 98 -39.74 -31.33 -6.93
C ALA A 98 -39.64 -29.79 -6.97
N ALA A 99 -38.86 -29.27 -7.91
CA ALA A 99 -38.69 -27.84 -8.10
C ALA A 99 -40.05 -27.17 -8.33
N PRO A 100 -40.34 -26.04 -7.67
CA PRO A 100 -41.58 -25.30 -7.90
C PRO A 100 -41.66 -24.82 -9.36
N PRO A 101 -42.87 -24.70 -9.92
CA PRO A 101 -43.05 -24.18 -11.27
C PRO A 101 -42.47 -22.76 -11.38
N PRO A 102 -41.93 -22.38 -12.55
CA PRO A 102 -41.37 -21.05 -12.76
C PRO A 102 -42.43 -19.98 -12.49
N THR A 103 -42.09 -19.03 -11.61
CA THR A 103 -42.95 -17.87 -11.33
C THR A 103 -42.93 -16.95 -12.56
N ALA A 104 -44.08 -16.43 -12.94
CA ALA A 104 -44.19 -15.51 -14.07
C ALA A 104 -43.25 -14.30 -13.86
N PRO A 105 -42.59 -13.83 -14.92
CA PRO A 105 -41.70 -12.68 -14.82
C PRO A 105 -42.50 -11.45 -14.33
N PRO A 106 -41.91 -10.62 -13.44
CA PRO A 106 -42.56 -9.41 -12.98
C PRO A 106 -42.83 -8.46 -14.17
N PRO A 107 -43.88 -7.62 -14.08
CA PRO A 107 -44.11 -6.59 -15.08
C PRO A 107 -42.90 -5.65 -15.18
N PRO A 108 -42.64 -5.06 -16.36
CA PRO A 108 -41.54 -4.12 -16.53
C PRO A 108 -41.71 -2.94 -15.58
N THR A 109 -40.69 -2.68 -14.77
CA THR A 109 -40.60 -1.50 -13.92
C THR A 109 -40.27 -0.28 -14.78
N ASP A 110 -40.95 0.84 -14.54
CA ASP A 110 -40.67 2.09 -15.22
C ASP A 110 -39.20 2.47 -15.06
N THR A 111 -38.57 2.80 -16.18
CA THR A 111 -37.18 3.27 -16.19
C THR A 111 -37.14 4.64 -15.51
N PRO A 112 -36.36 4.81 -14.43
CA PRO A 112 -36.28 6.11 -13.76
C PRO A 112 -35.78 7.18 -14.72
N GLU A 113 -36.39 8.36 -14.65
CA GLU A 113 -35.98 9.54 -15.40
C GLU A 113 -34.50 9.86 -15.09
N PRO A 114 -33.69 10.25 -16.10
CA PRO A 114 -32.28 10.54 -15.87
C PRO A 114 -32.11 11.70 -14.89
N THR A 115 -31.63 11.37 -13.68
CA THR A 115 -31.18 12.35 -12.70
C THR A 115 -30.05 13.17 -13.31
N VAL A 116 -30.22 14.49 -13.33
CA VAL A 116 -29.21 15.43 -13.83
C VAL A 116 -27.91 15.20 -13.07
N ALA A 117 -26.84 14.89 -13.81
CA ALA A 117 -25.52 14.69 -13.23
C ALA A 117 -25.11 15.96 -12.45
N PRO A 118 -24.71 15.84 -11.17
CA PRO A 118 -24.26 16.99 -10.41
C PRO A 118 -23.05 17.63 -11.11
N ALA A 119 -23.01 18.97 -11.10
CA ALA A 119 -21.87 19.71 -11.62
C ALA A 119 -20.58 19.24 -10.92
N PRO A 120 -19.45 19.11 -11.64
CA PRO A 120 -18.19 18.70 -11.03
C PRO A 120 -17.83 19.68 -9.93
N VAL A 121 -17.76 19.18 -8.70
CA VAL A 121 -17.25 19.93 -7.57
C VAL A 121 -15.77 20.13 -7.80
N ASP A 122 -15.32 21.39 -7.81
CA ASP A 122 -13.91 21.76 -7.96
C ASP A 122 -13.17 21.24 -6.71
N VAL A 123 -12.60 20.03 -6.81
CA VAL A 123 -11.84 19.42 -5.73
C VAL A 123 -10.54 20.20 -5.58
N SER A 124 -10.47 21.01 -4.52
CA SER A 124 -9.22 21.65 -4.09
C SER A 124 -8.12 20.58 -4.05
N PRO A 125 -6.90 20.85 -4.59
CA PRO A 125 -5.83 19.87 -4.61
C PRO A 125 -5.61 19.35 -3.18
N LEU A 126 -5.80 18.04 -3.02
CA LEU A 126 -5.66 17.36 -1.74
C LEU A 126 -4.24 17.58 -1.22
N ALA A 127 -4.11 18.00 0.03
CA ALA A 127 -2.83 18.37 0.61
C ALA A 127 -1.82 17.21 0.48
N THR A 128 -0.61 17.51 -0.01
CA THR A 128 0.51 16.56 0.02
C THR A 128 0.74 16.13 1.47
N PRO A 129 0.80 14.82 1.77
CA PRO A 129 1.06 14.37 3.13
C PRO A 129 2.37 15.00 3.63
N THR A 130 2.27 15.73 4.73
CA THR A 130 3.44 16.28 5.40
C THR A 130 3.98 15.18 6.31
N ASN A 131 5.20 14.69 6.03
CA ASN A 131 5.90 13.74 6.88
C ASN A 131 6.10 14.35 8.27
N THR A 132 5.18 14.09 9.20
CA THR A 132 5.39 14.38 10.62
C THR A 132 6.55 13.52 11.10
N ALA A 133 7.55 14.12 11.75
CA ALA A 133 8.68 13.38 12.29
C ALA A 133 8.18 12.31 13.28
N VAL A 134 8.25 11.04 12.87
CA VAL A 134 7.96 9.90 13.74
C VAL A 134 9.16 9.71 14.66
N PRO A 135 8.98 9.62 15.99
CA PRO A 135 10.08 9.37 16.92
C PRO A 135 10.65 7.96 16.69
N GLY A 136 11.98 7.82 16.63
CA GLY A 136 12.64 6.58 17.08
C GLY A 136 13.65 5.92 16.16
N SER A 137 13.70 6.21 14.85
CA SER A 137 14.71 5.57 14.00
C SER A 137 16.13 6.00 14.37
N PRO A 138 17.07 5.06 14.55
CA PRO A 138 18.47 5.38 14.69
C PRO A 138 18.96 6.26 13.51
N PRO A 139 19.68 7.38 13.76
CA PRO A 139 20.22 8.20 12.69
C PRO A 139 21.18 7.39 11.81
N GLY A 140 21.15 7.64 10.51
CA GLY A 140 21.97 6.92 9.55
C GLY A 140 21.51 7.07 8.12
N VAL A 141 22.35 6.60 7.21
CA VAL A 141 21.94 6.41 5.82
C VAL A 141 21.49 4.98 5.66
N TYR A 142 20.36 4.74 5.01
CA TYR A 142 19.83 3.40 4.79
C TYR A 142 19.63 3.15 3.31
N GLN A 143 19.84 1.90 2.90
CA GLN A 143 19.57 1.46 1.54
C GLN A 143 18.96 0.06 1.49
N PRO A 144 18.05 -0.19 0.55
CA PRO A 144 17.54 -1.53 0.31
C PRO A 144 18.67 -2.38 -0.29
N ARG A 145 18.80 -3.61 0.20
CA ARG A 145 19.77 -4.60 -0.28
C ARG A 145 19.12 -5.69 -1.10
N GLU A 146 17.96 -6.13 -0.64
CA GLU A 146 17.19 -7.17 -1.32
C GLU A 146 15.71 -6.78 -1.30
N THR A 147 15.05 -7.00 -2.44
CA THR A 147 13.62 -6.81 -2.61
C THR A 147 13.06 -8.04 -3.29
N ASN A 148 12.28 -8.82 -2.57
CA ASN A 148 11.67 -10.05 -3.08
C ASN A 148 10.17 -9.97 -2.92
N SER A 149 9.43 -10.41 -3.91
CA SER A 149 7.97 -10.47 -3.84
C SER A 149 7.51 -11.86 -3.47
N GLN A 150 6.43 -11.96 -2.71
CA GLN A 150 5.82 -13.21 -2.30
C GLN A 150 4.32 -13.17 -2.57
N ALA A 151 3.81 -14.29 -3.08
CA ALA A 151 2.38 -14.50 -3.25
C ALA A 151 1.71 -14.70 -1.88
N ASN A 152 0.63 -13.97 -1.63
CA ASN A 152 -0.21 -14.04 -0.45
C ASN A 152 -1.66 -13.63 -0.81
N CYS A 153 -2.54 -14.62 -0.94
CA CYS A 153 -3.92 -14.42 -1.37
C CYS A 153 -4.89 -13.94 -0.29
N ALA A 154 -4.35 -13.52 0.85
CA ALA A 154 -5.15 -12.98 1.95
C ALA A 154 -4.90 -11.48 2.14
N HIS A 155 -3.63 -11.07 2.16
CA HIS A 155 -3.25 -9.74 2.59
C HIS A 155 -2.16 -9.13 1.72
N LEU A 156 -2.23 -7.82 1.59
CA LEU A 156 -1.26 -6.98 0.92
C LEU A 156 -0.42 -6.29 1.97
N GLY A 157 0.89 -6.27 1.80
CA GLY A 157 1.77 -5.80 2.87
C GLY A 157 3.24 -5.71 2.51
N VAL A 158 4.01 -5.23 3.48
CA VAL A 158 5.46 -5.20 3.41
C VAL A 158 6.03 -5.90 4.65
N THR A 159 7.09 -6.67 4.46
CA THR A 159 7.83 -7.33 5.54
C THR A 159 9.32 -7.17 5.32
N GLY A 160 10.12 -7.50 6.34
CA GLY A 160 11.57 -7.48 6.20
C GLY A 160 12.29 -7.36 7.53
N TYR A 161 13.55 -6.96 7.43
CA TYR A 161 14.36 -6.59 8.57
C TYR A 161 15.42 -5.55 8.18
N VAL A 162 16.01 -4.90 9.17
CA VAL A 162 17.04 -3.87 8.98
C VAL A 162 18.34 -4.32 9.63
N LYS A 163 19.49 -4.11 8.97
CA LYS A 163 20.84 -4.43 9.48
C LYS A 163 21.65 -3.17 9.81
N ASP A 164 22.55 -3.26 10.78
CA ASP A 164 23.52 -2.20 11.16
C ASP A 164 24.82 -2.30 10.33
N GLY A 165 24.66 -2.38 9.01
CA GLY A 165 25.76 -2.58 8.08
C GLY A 165 25.35 -3.41 6.86
N ASP A 166 26.31 -3.63 5.97
CA ASP A 166 26.13 -4.28 4.69
C ASP A 166 26.55 -5.75 4.63
N ASP A 167 27.27 -6.20 5.66
CA ASP A 167 27.76 -7.57 5.72
C ASP A 167 26.63 -8.52 6.11
N GLY A 168 26.74 -9.76 5.63
CA GLY A 168 25.78 -10.83 5.94
C GLY A 168 25.62 -11.09 7.43
N ASN A 169 26.65 -10.78 8.22
CA ASN A 169 26.76 -11.06 9.64
C ASN A 169 26.42 -9.86 10.53
N ASP A 170 26.10 -8.70 9.96
CA ASP A 170 25.83 -7.50 10.74
C ASP A 170 24.58 -7.66 11.60
N PRO A 171 24.60 -7.10 12.83
CA PRO A 171 23.47 -7.22 13.74
C PRO A 171 22.24 -6.54 13.15
N ARG A 172 21.06 -7.05 13.50
CA ARG A 172 19.81 -6.44 13.08
C ARG A 172 19.48 -5.23 13.96
N LEU A 173 18.93 -4.19 13.36
CA LEU A 173 18.63 -2.90 14.02
C LEU A 173 17.18 -2.83 14.49
N PRO A 174 16.93 -2.79 15.81
CA PRO A 174 15.61 -2.50 16.36
C PRO A 174 15.28 -1.00 16.28
N GLY A 175 14.00 -0.66 16.40
CA GLY A 175 13.52 0.72 16.50
C GLY A 175 13.55 1.53 15.20
N VAL A 176 13.82 0.92 14.05
CA VAL A 176 13.84 1.58 12.73
C VAL A 176 12.42 1.68 12.20
N THR A 177 11.96 2.88 11.87
CA THR A 177 10.63 3.15 11.30
C THR A 177 10.66 3.13 9.78
N ILE A 178 9.79 2.30 9.20
CA ILE A 178 9.53 2.17 7.77
C ILE A 178 8.20 2.85 7.45
N GLN A 179 8.22 3.73 6.46
CA GLN A 179 7.04 4.34 5.87
C GLN A 179 6.76 3.73 4.50
N VAL A 180 5.49 3.44 4.25
CA VAL A 180 4.98 3.07 2.93
C VAL A 180 3.90 4.06 2.48
N THR A 181 3.97 4.50 1.23
CA THR A 181 2.99 5.39 0.61
C THR A 181 2.56 4.82 -0.73
N GLY A 182 1.26 4.79 -1.02
CA GLY A 182 0.72 4.55 -2.36
C GLY A 182 0.51 5.84 -3.16
N ASP A 183 0.27 5.73 -4.46
CA ASP A 183 -0.01 6.87 -5.34
C ASP A 183 -1.52 7.13 -5.60
N GLU A 184 -2.37 6.13 -5.36
CA GLU A 184 -3.82 6.16 -5.56
C GLU A 184 -4.64 6.60 -4.33
N ASP A 185 -5.80 7.19 -4.59
CA ASP A 185 -6.75 7.61 -3.54
C ASP A 185 -7.23 6.42 -2.71
N GLY A 186 -7.27 6.59 -1.38
CA GLY A 186 -7.56 5.50 -0.43
C GLY A 186 -6.33 4.70 0.02
N PHE A 187 -5.23 4.73 -0.75
CA PHE A 187 -3.98 4.01 -0.44
C PHE A 187 -2.75 4.91 -0.38
N ARG A 188 -2.94 6.23 -0.34
CA ARG A 188 -1.83 7.21 -0.31
C ARG A 188 -0.89 7.07 0.90
N GLY A 189 -1.31 6.39 1.97
CA GLY A 189 -0.56 6.31 3.21
C GLY A 189 -0.53 7.65 3.96
N PRO A 190 0.41 7.86 4.90
CA PRO A 190 1.52 6.95 5.22
C PRO A 190 1.04 5.74 6.05
N PHE A 191 1.49 4.55 5.65
CA PHE A 191 1.46 3.36 6.50
C PHE A 191 2.81 3.23 7.19
N LEU A 192 2.79 3.08 8.52
CA LEU A 192 3.99 3.11 9.33
C LEU A 192 4.15 1.79 10.09
N THR A 193 5.38 1.29 10.16
CA THR A 193 5.77 0.20 11.06
C THR A 193 7.17 0.45 11.60
N THR A 194 7.52 -0.20 12.69
CA THR A 194 8.84 -0.09 13.32
C THR A 194 9.42 -1.47 13.55
N THR A 195 10.73 -1.63 13.36
CA THR A 195 11.39 -2.89 13.64
C THR A 195 11.31 -3.25 15.13
N ASN A 196 11.03 -4.51 15.42
CA ASN A 196 11.02 -5.06 16.77
C ASN A 196 12.45 -5.24 17.32
N ASP A 197 12.58 -5.82 18.52
CA ASP A 197 13.87 -6.07 19.19
C ASP A 197 14.83 -6.98 18.40
N LYS A 198 14.32 -7.72 17.40
CA LYS A 198 15.11 -8.55 16.47
C LYS A 198 15.42 -7.84 15.16
N GLY A 199 15.08 -6.56 15.04
CA GLY A 199 15.20 -5.76 13.83
C GLY A 199 14.26 -6.17 12.70
N GLU A 200 13.23 -6.97 12.97
CA GLU A 200 12.25 -7.44 11.99
C GLU A 200 11.03 -6.52 11.97
N TYR A 201 10.40 -6.36 10.80
CA TYR A 201 9.17 -5.60 10.67
C TYR A 201 8.17 -6.29 9.73
N GLY A 202 6.91 -5.94 9.90
CA GLY A 202 5.81 -6.32 9.02
C GLY A 202 4.66 -5.34 9.17
N MET A 203 3.94 -5.09 8.08
CA MET A 203 2.65 -4.41 8.12
C MET A 203 1.73 -4.98 7.05
N VAL A 204 0.43 -4.99 7.35
CA VAL A 204 -0.63 -5.18 6.37
C VAL A 204 -1.10 -3.80 5.93
N ILE A 205 -1.09 -3.56 4.62
CA ILE A 205 -1.52 -2.33 3.97
C ILE A 205 -3.00 -2.42 3.60
N GLY A 206 -3.47 -3.61 3.20
CA GLY A 206 -4.86 -3.85 2.84
C GLY A 206 -5.17 -5.33 2.66
N GLU A 207 -6.45 -5.61 2.46
CA GLU A 207 -6.94 -6.95 2.13
C GLU A 207 -6.88 -7.20 0.63
N TYR A 208 -6.64 -8.45 0.25
CA TYR A 208 -6.70 -8.86 -1.15
C TYR A 208 -8.08 -8.55 -1.77
N GLY A 209 -8.09 -8.09 -3.02
CA GLY A 209 -9.31 -7.68 -3.74
C GLY A 209 -9.90 -6.33 -3.30
N SER A 210 -9.33 -5.66 -2.29
CA SER A 210 -9.76 -4.33 -1.85
C SER A 210 -8.95 -3.18 -2.46
N ILE A 211 -7.81 -3.49 -3.09
CA ILE A 211 -6.91 -2.51 -3.68
C ILE A 211 -7.11 -2.48 -5.21
N PRO A 212 -7.27 -1.30 -5.83
CA PRO A 212 -7.32 -1.18 -7.28
C PRO A 212 -6.07 -1.78 -7.95
N ASP A 213 -6.21 -2.34 -9.16
CA ASP A 213 -5.18 -3.07 -9.91
C ASP A 213 -3.92 -2.26 -10.31
N ARG A 214 -3.75 -1.03 -9.79
CA ARG A 214 -2.74 -0.06 -10.26
C ARG A 214 -2.12 0.81 -9.17
N VAL A 215 -2.23 0.45 -7.90
CA VAL A 215 -1.55 1.24 -6.85
C VAL A 215 -0.05 0.92 -6.85
N GLU A 216 0.79 1.93 -7.11
CA GLU A 216 2.24 1.87 -6.90
C GLU A 216 2.56 2.29 -5.46
N PHE A 217 3.16 1.38 -4.70
CA PHE A 217 3.67 1.63 -3.36
C PHE A 217 5.15 1.95 -3.39
N VAL A 218 5.55 2.83 -2.49
CA VAL A 218 6.93 3.24 -2.26
C VAL A 218 7.26 3.06 -0.79
N ALA A 219 8.39 2.41 -0.48
CA ALA A 219 8.89 2.27 0.88
C ALA A 219 10.13 3.14 1.13
N GLU A 220 10.22 3.74 2.31
CA GLU A 220 11.40 4.47 2.78
C GLU A 220 11.57 4.35 4.30
N ILE A 221 12.82 4.46 4.78
CA ILE A 221 13.09 4.60 6.21
C ILE A 221 13.03 6.09 6.56
N ILE A 222 12.31 6.42 7.63
CA ILE A 222 12.10 7.81 8.09
C ILE A 222 12.60 7.99 9.53
N GLY A 223 12.97 9.21 9.89
CA GLY A 223 13.37 9.57 11.25
C GLY A 223 14.29 10.79 11.29
N GLU A 224 14.58 11.29 12.48
CA GLU A 224 15.53 12.39 12.65
C GLU A 224 16.96 11.93 12.28
N GLY A 225 17.63 12.69 11.41
CA GLY A 225 18.98 12.34 10.94
C GLY A 225 19.05 11.10 10.04
N VAL A 226 17.90 10.59 9.57
CA VAL A 226 17.80 9.46 8.65
C VAL A 226 17.85 9.95 7.21
N LYS A 227 18.56 9.22 6.34
CA LYS A 227 18.49 9.38 4.88
C LYS A 227 18.27 8.03 4.22
N THR A 228 17.31 7.94 3.32
CA THR A 228 17.10 6.74 2.50
C THR A 228 17.71 6.97 1.12
N LYS A 229 18.69 6.14 0.69
CA LYS A 229 19.37 6.28 -0.62
C LYS A 229 18.44 5.92 -1.79
N ASP A 230 17.77 4.78 -1.69
CA ASP A 230 16.84 4.28 -2.71
C ASP A 230 15.51 3.91 -2.07
N ARG A 231 14.43 4.09 -2.84
CA ARG A 231 13.06 3.84 -2.37
C ARG A 231 12.44 2.74 -3.23
N PRO A 232 12.39 1.48 -2.74
CA PRO A 232 11.78 0.39 -3.46
C PRO A 232 10.34 0.73 -3.84
N LYS A 233 10.00 0.42 -5.09
CA LYS A 233 8.68 0.63 -5.67
C LYS A 233 8.09 -0.69 -6.08
N TRP A 234 6.79 -0.88 -5.87
CA TRP A 234 6.10 -2.06 -6.34
C TRP A 234 4.61 -1.81 -6.54
N SER A 235 4.01 -2.57 -7.43
CA SER A 235 2.57 -2.66 -7.60
C SER A 235 2.11 -4.08 -7.28
N PHE A 236 0.86 -4.23 -6.88
CA PHE A 236 0.27 -5.54 -6.63
C PHE A 236 -0.47 -6.03 -7.87
N ASN A 237 -0.42 -7.33 -8.13
CA ASN A 237 -1.31 -8.00 -9.09
C ASN A 237 -2.49 -8.58 -8.29
N ASP A 238 -3.70 -8.26 -8.72
CA ASP A 238 -4.95 -8.74 -8.12
C ASP A 238 -5.22 -10.21 -8.48
N ASN A 239 -4.44 -10.84 -9.35
CA ASN A 239 -4.56 -12.25 -9.65
C ASN A 239 -3.57 -13.08 -8.83
N CYS A 240 -4.13 -13.87 -7.91
CA CYS A 240 -3.34 -14.73 -7.05
C CYS A 240 -2.80 -16.01 -7.70
N ASN A 241 -3.28 -16.32 -8.90
CA ASN A 241 -2.88 -17.52 -9.62
C ASN A 241 -1.76 -17.24 -10.63
N ASP A 242 -1.35 -15.99 -10.79
CA ASP A 242 -0.24 -15.66 -11.68
C ASP A 242 1.09 -15.93 -10.97
N ASP A 243 2.09 -16.40 -11.74
CA ASP A 243 3.44 -16.64 -11.25
C ASP A 243 4.11 -15.33 -10.74
N ASP A 244 3.55 -14.18 -11.09
CA ASP A 244 3.94 -12.84 -10.65
C ASP A 244 2.97 -12.23 -9.62
N ALA A 245 2.20 -13.05 -8.91
CA ALA A 245 1.39 -12.64 -7.78
C ALA A 245 2.26 -11.97 -6.70
N LEU A 246 2.38 -10.64 -6.76
CA LEU A 246 3.05 -9.83 -5.74
C LEU A 246 1.96 -9.36 -4.79
N GLN A 247 1.95 -9.87 -3.57
CA GLN A 247 1.06 -9.38 -2.51
C GLN A 247 1.82 -8.97 -1.25
N ILE A 248 2.92 -9.67 -0.93
CA ILE A 248 3.85 -9.24 0.11
C ILE A 248 5.16 -8.82 -0.53
N MET A 249 5.56 -7.58 -0.28
CA MET A 249 6.91 -7.11 -0.60
C MET A 249 7.83 -7.38 0.60
N ASN A 250 8.88 -8.18 0.40
CA ASN A 250 9.93 -8.37 1.39
C ASN A 250 11.11 -7.46 1.05
N ILE A 251 11.48 -6.56 1.96
CA ILE A 251 12.61 -5.63 1.77
C ILE A 251 13.61 -5.81 2.91
N ILE A 252 14.86 -6.08 2.57
CA ILE A 252 15.96 -6.09 3.53
C ILE A 252 16.70 -4.78 3.39
N TRP A 253 16.79 -4.03 4.49
CA TRP A 253 17.51 -2.76 4.55
C TRP A 253 18.85 -2.92 5.25
N SER A 254 19.84 -2.14 4.83
CA SER A 254 21.10 -1.97 5.52
C SER A 254 21.35 -0.51 5.82
N LYS A 255 21.81 -0.23 7.04
CA LYS A 255 22.43 1.04 7.39
C LYS A 255 23.83 1.08 6.78
N VAL A 256 24.16 2.18 6.13
CA VAL A 256 25.44 2.41 5.46
C VAL A 256 26.09 3.67 6.02
N GLU A 257 27.41 3.62 6.11
CA GLU A 257 28.25 4.75 6.50
C GLU A 257 28.24 5.88 5.46
#